data_AF-A0A495IJS8-F1
#
_entry.id   AF-A0A495IJS8-F1
#
_cell.length_a   1.000
_cell.length_b   1.000
_cell.length_c   1.000
_cell.angle_alpha   90.00
_cell.angle_beta   90.00
_cell.angle_gamma   90.00
#
_symmetry.space_group_name_H-M   'P 1'
#
loop_
_entity.id
_entity.type
_entity.pdbx_description
1 polymer ?
#
loop_
_entity_poly.entity_id
_entity_poly.type
_entity_poly.pdbx_seq_one_letter_code
_entity_poly.pdbx_strand_id
1 'polypeptide(L)'
;MRLTFPRAVMAGALLTAAGATCLFGSVSATASPRPEQGPGALVVTRLHYAGTPGMITPGVTTLPTGAKAIADGSFAHVWDNVTVDGNFGVTAPEYLDAYSTNGRPLGSYAVPAGARGRGDRSHDVMTGSFSSKSEGALNLSTDGSSLSFMGYVAPANSLDVSNDNTPGVVDPTNPDSGTNYRAIGTVDSRGRFTVTETNAYSGDNGRAAILDDATGRYYAAGNSNNGSGTGVPGVIYGTGAQLVTPAKGPERVQKPGQPTPAGGFSVTQIGVAKADKLGKDTNFAGVTVHDGVVYYSKGSGSNGVDTIYFIDTTGKACPTGVGTPIRGAAAPTTPDTVNPTTGEPGYNMCILKGFPTGLAKSVTTPEVGGPQNATAFGAMWFANDSTLYVADAGNGTDTNDGSTYTAAAQQTLAGIQKWSLIAGTWTYDYTLQSGLGLGQPYTVKGLPTGVNSLTGDPWAPAVDGVRNIAGRVNRDGSVSLWGVTSAIGGVSDPGADPNRIVTVTDRLSAQTVPSAARFTTVKAAAAGDVYRGVALAPSR
;
A
#
# COMPACT_ATOMS: atom_id res chain seq x y z
N MET A 1 46.88 57.73 -66.57
CA MET A 1 46.62 59.06 -65.99
C MET A 1 46.55 58.91 -64.48
N ARG A 2 47.59 59.37 -63.78
CA ARG A 2 47.66 59.48 -62.30
C ARG A 2 46.97 60.78 -61.88
N LEU A 3 46.26 60.79 -60.74
CA LEU A 3 46.07 61.92 -59.81
C LEU A 3 45.40 61.36 -58.53
N THR A 4 46.15 61.15 -57.42
CA THR A 4 46.36 62.02 -56.21
C THR A 4 45.30 61.82 -55.10
N PHE A 5 45.63 61.12 -53.99
CA PHE A 5 45.98 61.60 -52.60
C PHE A 5 44.75 61.93 -51.71
N PRO A 6 44.81 61.94 -50.35
CA PRO A 6 45.90 61.66 -49.39
C PRO A 6 45.56 60.70 -48.21
N ARG A 7 46.58 60.40 -47.40
CA ARG A 7 46.47 59.85 -46.02
C ARG A 7 46.04 60.95 -45.04
N ALA A 8 45.15 60.61 -44.09
CA ALA A 8 45.09 61.22 -42.76
C ALA A 8 44.50 60.22 -41.75
N VAL A 9 45.06 60.29 -40.54
CA VAL A 9 44.89 59.41 -39.37
C VAL A 9 43.58 59.72 -38.63
N MET A 10 42.87 58.70 -38.15
CA MET A 10 42.04 58.86 -36.94
C MET A 10 41.92 57.54 -36.16
N ALA A 11 42.08 57.68 -34.84
CA ALA A 11 42.16 56.64 -33.84
C ALA A 11 40.87 55.82 -33.72
N GLY A 12 41.00 54.49 -33.76
CA GLY A 12 39.93 53.55 -33.40
C GLY A 12 40.25 52.92 -32.05
N ALA A 13 39.38 53.17 -31.07
CA ALA A 13 39.46 52.65 -29.71
C ALA A 13 39.54 51.12 -29.68
N LEU A 14 40.46 50.57 -28.88
CA LEU A 14 40.42 49.19 -28.42
C LEU A 14 39.19 49.03 -27.51
N LEU A 15 38.12 48.40 -28.01
CA LEU A 15 37.15 47.76 -27.14
C LEU A 15 37.75 46.42 -26.68
N THR A 16 38.17 46.37 -25.43
CA THR A 16 38.38 45.13 -24.69
C THR A 16 37.04 44.43 -24.51
N ALA A 17 36.73 43.46 -25.39
CA ALA A 17 35.66 42.51 -25.15
C ALA A 17 36.10 41.56 -24.02
N ALA A 18 35.58 41.78 -22.82
CA ALA A 18 35.67 40.82 -21.73
C ALA A 18 34.94 39.55 -22.14
N GLY A 19 35.70 38.52 -22.52
CA GLY A 19 35.18 37.18 -22.71
C GLY A 19 34.69 36.65 -21.35
N ALA A 20 33.38 36.68 -21.14
CA ALA A 20 32.74 35.96 -20.06
C ALA A 20 32.81 34.47 -20.38
N THR A 21 33.90 33.83 -19.97
CA THR A 21 34.00 32.38 -19.90
C THR A 21 32.98 31.92 -18.86
N CYS A 22 31.79 31.53 -19.30
CA CYS A 22 30.83 30.82 -18.46
C CYS A 22 31.43 29.47 -18.09
N LEU A 23 32.14 29.43 -16.96
CA LEU A 23 32.36 28.21 -16.21
C LEU A 23 30.98 27.67 -15.85
N PHE A 24 30.53 26.66 -16.60
CA PHE A 24 29.45 25.79 -16.16
C PHE A 24 29.96 25.07 -14.91
N GLY A 25 29.74 25.69 -13.75
CA GLY A 25 29.81 24.99 -12.48
C GLY A 25 28.82 23.85 -12.57
N SER A 26 29.33 22.62 -12.59
CA SER A 26 28.55 21.43 -12.32
C SER A 26 27.85 21.66 -10.99
N VAL A 27 26.56 21.98 -11.04
CA VAL A 27 25.71 21.95 -9.86
C VAL A 27 25.65 20.48 -9.50
N SER A 28 26.53 20.05 -8.60
CA SER A 28 26.32 18.81 -7.87
C SER A 28 24.91 18.93 -7.30
N ALA A 29 24.02 18.00 -7.68
CA ALA A 29 22.74 17.86 -7.03
C ALA A 29 23.03 17.77 -5.53
N THR A 30 22.70 18.83 -4.79
CA THR A 30 22.72 18.81 -3.33
C THR A 30 21.73 17.73 -2.95
N ALA A 31 22.22 16.64 -2.34
CA ALA A 31 21.36 15.63 -1.75
C ALA A 31 20.29 16.34 -0.92
N SER A 32 19.01 16.10 -1.23
CA SER A 32 17.91 16.59 -0.40
C SER A 32 18.23 16.25 1.06
N PRO A 33 17.99 17.17 2.01
CA PRO A 33 18.30 16.95 3.40
C PRO A 33 17.68 15.63 3.86
N ARG A 34 18.56 14.71 4.26
CA ARG A 34 18.22 13.38 4.78
C ARG A 34 17.21 13.55 5.91
N PRO A 35 16.11 12.80 5.96
CA PRO A 35 15.28 12.80 7.15
C PRO A 35 16.18 12.40 8.33
N GLU A 36 16.21 13.23 9.38
CA GLU A 36 16.82 12.85 10.64
C GLU A 36 15.97 11.72 11.23
N GLN A 37 16.24 10.50 10.77
CA GLN A 37 15.65 9.25 11.26
C GLN A 37 16.32 8.91 12.60
N GLY A 38 16.12 9.78 13.60
CA GLY A 38 16.53 9.48 14.96
C GLY A 38 15.82 8.20 15.44
N PRO A 39 16.47 7.34 16.24
CA PRO A 39 15.82 6.18 16.84
C PRO A 39 14.48 6.56 17.49
N GLY A 40 13.41 5.88 17.10
CA GLY A 40 12.05 6.11 17.62
C GLY A 40 11.22 7.15 16.85
N ALA A 41 11.71 7.71 15.75
CA ALA A 41 10.88 8.46 14.80
C ALA A 41 9.84 7.54 14.11
N LEU A 42 8.76 8.14 13.63
CA LEU A 42 7.81 7.50 12.72
C LEU A 42 8.22 7.80 11.29
N VAL A 43 8.16 6.80 10.43
CA VAL A 43 8.24 6.96 8.97
C VAL A 43 6.88 6.63 8.39
N VAL A 44 6.42 7.46 7.46
CA VAL A 44 5.12 7.33 6.82
C VAL A 44 5.29 7.40 5.31
N THR A 45 4.69 6.45 4.60
CA THR A 45 4.58 6.52 3.13
C THR A 45 3.47 7.50 2.77
N ARG A 46 3.78 8.53 1.97
CA ARG A 46 2.82 9.49 1.41
C ARG A 46 2.88 9.45 -0.11
N LEU A 47 1.73 9.41 -0.77
CA LEU A 47 1.62 9.69 -2.21
C LEU A 47 1.14 11.14 -2.39
N HIS A 48 1.66 11.82 -3.40
CA HIS A 48 1.26 13.18 -3.74
C HIS A 48 0.83 13.32 -5.20
N TYR A 49 -0.43 13.69 -5.44
CA TYR A 49 -0.96 13.96 -6.77
C TYR A 49 -1.34 15.44 -6.91
N ALA A 50 -0.57 16.18 -7.71
CA ALA A 50 -0.77 17.61 -7.93
C ALA A 50 -1.84 17.93 -9.01
N GLY A 51 -2.26 16.94 -9.79
CA GLY A 51 -3.11 17.13 -10.97
C GLY A 51 -2.31 17.56 -12.21
N THR A 52 -2.53 16.88 -13.33
CA THR A 52 -1.93 17.22 -14.63
C THR A 52 -3.03 17.36 -15.68
N PRO A 53 -3.76 18.48 -15.77
CA PRO A 53 -4.97 18.60 -16.59
C PRO A 53 -4.80 18.08 -18.02
N GLY A 54 -3.73 18.50 -18.71
CA GLY A 54 -3.43 18.11 -20.09
C GLY A 54 -2.96 16.66 -20.30
N MET A 55 -2.98 15.79 -19.27
CA MET A 55 -2.72 14.36 -19.46
C MET A 55 -3.92 13.62 -20.07
N ILE A 56 -5.14 14.09 -19.80
CA ILE A 56 -6.39 13.52 -20.28
C ILE A 56 -7.23 14.65 -20.88
N THR A 57 -7.79 14.42 -22.07
CA THR A 57 -8.80 15.30 -22.67
C THR A 57 -10.15 14.60 -22.63
N PRO A 58 -11.14 15.09 -21.85
CA PRO A 58 -12.47 14.51 -21.77
C PRO A 58 -13.12 14.31 -23.14
N GLY A 59 -13.79 13.17 -23.33
CA GLY A 59 -14.42 12.75 -24.58
C GLY A 59 -13.46 12.34 -25.70
N VAL A 60 -12.15 12.60 -25.56
CA VAL A 60 -11.14 12.35 -26.59
C VAL A 60 -10.21 11.22 -26.20
N THR A 61 -9.58 11.32 -25.02
CA THR A 61 -8.63 10.32 -24.52
C THR A 61 -9.33 8.97 -24.34
N THR A 62 -8.77 7.93 -24.95
CA THR A 62 -9.13 6.55 -24.67
C THR A 62 -8.31 6.08 -23.47
N LEU A 63 -8.99 5.62 -22.43
CA LEU A 63 -8.40 5.00 -21.24
C LEU A 63 -7.87 3.60 -21.58
N PRO A 64 -6.93 3.04 -20.78
CA PRO A 64 -6.36 1.71 -21.00
C PRO A 64 -7.38 0.57 -21.22
N THR A 65 -8.56 0.65 -20.60
CA THR A 65 -9.67 -0.30 -20.80
C THR A 65 -10.46 -0.10 -22.11
N GLY A 66 -10.19 0.96 -22.87
CA GLY A 66 -10.88 1.32 -24.10
C GLY A 66 -12.00 2.36 -23.93
N ALA A 67 -12.41 2.66 -22.70
CA ALA A 67 -13.41 3.68 -22.40
C ALA A 67 -12.94 5.10 -22.80
N LYS A 68 -13.89 6.01 -23.03
CA LYS A 68 -13.57 7.44 -23.21
C LYS A 68 -13.59 8.14 -21.86
N ALA A 69 -12.50 8.84 -21.54
CA ALA A 69 -12.42 9.62 -20.31
C ALA A 69 -13.52 10.68 -20.25
N ILE A 70 -14.06 10.93 -19.06
CA ILE A 70 -15.08 11.95 -18.79
C ILE A 70 -14.56 13.14 -17.97
N ALA A 71 -13.41 12.98 -17.32
CA ALA A 71 -12.73 14.03 -16.56
C ALA A 71 -11.28 14.18 -16.99
N ASP A 72 -10.72 15.39 -16.88
CA ASP A 72 -9.33 15.66 -17.22
C ASP A 72 -8.37 15.22 -16.08
N GLY A 73 -7.08 15.51 -16.21
CA GLY A 73 -6.11 15.15 -15.19
C GLY A 73 -6.13 15.99 -13.91
N SER A 74 -7.07 16.91 -13.72
CA SER A 74 -7.09 17.82 -12.57
C SER A 74 -7.52 17.10 -11.28
N PHE A 75 -6.82 17.36 -10.18
CA PHE A 75 -7.34 16.97 -8.86
C PHE A 75 -8.53 17.88 -8.48
N ALA A 76 -9.63 17.40 -7.88
CA ALA A 76 -9.91 16.02 -7.48
C ALA A 76 -10.75 15.23 -8.50
N HIS A 77 -11.18 15.87 -9.59
CA HIS A 77 -12.12 15.28 -10.55
C HIS A 77 -11.55 14.20 -11.45
N VAL A 78 -10.23 14.07 -11.57
CA VAL A 78 -9.61 13.01 -12.38
C VAL A 78 -10.16 11.61 -12.03
N TRP A 79 -10.52 11.38 -10.77
CA TRP A 79 -11.06 10.11 -10.27
C TRP A 79 -12.48 9.82 -10.72
N ASP A 80 -13.21 10.81 -11.23
CA ASP A 80 -14.55 10.63 -11.80
C ASP A 80 -14.53 9.65 -13.00
N ASN A 81 -13.37 9.49 -13.65
CA ASN A 81 -13.15 8.49 -14.68
C ASN A 81 -13.38 7.05 -14.21
N VAL A 82 -13.38 6.76 -12.90
CA VAL A 82 -13.70 5.41 -12.37
C VAL A 82 -15.09 4.92 -12.79
N THR A 83 -16.02 5.85 -13.04
CA THR A 83 -17.40 5.53 -13.44
C THR A 83 -17.52 4.98 -14.86
N VAL A 84 -16.54 5.26 -15.71
CA VAL A 84 -16.45 4.72 -17.09
C VAL A 84 -15.34 3.67 -17.23
N ASP A 85 -14.45 3.59 -16.26
CA ASP A 85 -13.35 2.64 -16.17
C ASP A 85 -13.13 2.21 -14.71
N GLY A 86 -13.67 1.06 -14.33
CA GLY A 86 -13.56 0.57 -12.95
C GLY A 86 -12.12 0.26 -12.49
N ASN A 87 -11.14 0.27 -13.40
CA ASN A 87 -9.72 0.10 -13.09
C ASN A 87 -8.96 1.42 -13.02
N PHE A 88 -9.67 2.55 -13.22
CA PHE A 88 -9.03 3.84 -13.38
C PHE A 88 -8.12 4.17 -12.20
N GLY A 89 -6.86 4.45 -12.50
CA GLY A 89 -5.88 4.89 -11.53
C GLY A 89 -4.82 5.74 -12.16
N VAL A 90 -4.20 6.60 -11.35
CA VAL A 90 -3.10 7.45 -11.81
C VAL A 90 -1.95 7.30 -10.83
N THR A 91 -0.78 6.97 -11.38
CA THR A 91 0.43 6.89 -10.58
C THR A 91 0.89 8.25 -10.08
N ALA A 92 1.36 8.31 -8.84
CA ALA A 92 1.82 9.50 -8.16
C ALA A 92 3.19 9.26 -7.50
N PRO A 93 4.04 10.30 -7.39
CA PRO A 93 5.28 10.23 -6.63
C PRO A 93 5.04 9.81 -5.17
N GLU A 94 5.93 8.97 -4.67
CA GLU A 94 5.93 8.50 -3.28
C GLU A 94 6.98 9.24 -2.45
N TYR A 95 6.69 9.41 -1.17
CA TYR A 95 7.56 10.05 -0.19
C TYR A 95 7.58 9.21 1.08
N LEU A 96 8.75 9.14 1.72
CA LEU A 96 8.91 8.64 3.07
C LEU A 96 9.10 9.84 4.00
N ASP A 97 8.00 10.28 4.60
CA ASP A 97 8.00 11.39 5.54
C ASP A 97 8.38 10.87 6.94
N ALA A 98 9.30 11.57 7.59
CA ALA A 98 9.68 11.30 8.97
C ALA A 98 9.00 12.30 9.91
N TYR A 99 8.40 11.79 10.97
CA TYR A 99 7.78 12.57 12.05
C TYR A 99 8.30 12.09 13.41
N SER A 100 8.32 12.97 14.40
CA SER A 100 8.36 12.51 15.80
C SER A 100 7.06 11.75 16.11
N THR A 101 7.04 10.98 17.20
CA THR A 101 5.84 10.22 17.61
C THR A 101 4.63 11.09 17.96
N ASN A 102 4.81 12.41 18.12
CA ASN A 102 3.75 13.40 18.34
C ASN A 102 3.51 14.31 17.12
N GLY A 103 4.09 14.01 15.95
CA GLY A 103 3.72 14.66 14.69
C GLY A 103 4.58 15.86 14.26
N ARG A 104 5.67 16.16 14.97
CA ARG A 104 6.63 17.17 14.51
C ARG A 104 7.35 16.64 13.25
N PRO A 105 7.31 17.34 12.10
CA PRO A 105 8.07 16.92 10.93
C PRO A 105 9.57 16.88 11.24
N LEU A 106 10.24 15.84 10.77
CA LEU A 106 11.70 15.64 10.91
C LEU A 106 12.41 15.62 9.55
N GLY A 107 11.67 15.32 8.47
CA GLY A 107 12.18 15.40 7.10
C GLY A 107 11.30 14.60 6.16
N SER A 108 11.65 14.61 4.87
CA SER A 108 10.96 13.82 3.86
C SER A 108 11.97 13.34 2.83
N TYR A 109 11.87 12.07 2.46
CA TYR A 109 12.65 11.47 1.40
C TYR A 109 11.74 11.23 0.19
N ALA A 110 12.03 11.87 -0.93
CA ALA A 110 11.31 11.63 -2.18
C ALA A 110 11.83 10.34 -2.83
N VAL A 111 10.92 9.42 -3.12
CA VAL A 111 11.23 8.23 -3.91
C VAL A 111 11.46 8.65 -5.37
N PRO A 112 12.48 8.11 -6.06
CA PRO A 112 12.69 8.40 -7.47
C PRO A 112 11.44 8.07 -8.32
N ALA A 113 10.76 9.07 -8.87
CA ALA A 113 9.46 8.89 -9.55
C ALA A 113 9.50 9.03 -11.09
N GLY A 114 10.68 9.28 -11.66
CA GLY A 114 10.85 9.54 -13.10
C GLY A 114 10.23 10.86 -13.59
N ALA A 115 10.66 11.35 -14.75
CA ALA A 115 10.02 12.48 -15.45
C ALA A 115 9.27 12.00 -16.70
N ARG A 116 8.08 12.57 -16.98
CA ARG A 116 7.25 12.24 -18.17
C ARG A 116 8.07 12.35 -19.46
N GLY A 117 7.91 11.37 -20.37
CA GLY A 117 8.48 11.42 -21.71
C GLY A 117 9.98 11.09 -21.83
N ARG A 118 10.66 10.79 -20.72
CA ARG A 118 11.97 10.12 -20.78
C ARG A 118 11.73 8.63 -20.83
N GLY A 119 11.69 8.07 -22.04
CA GLY A 119 11.66 6.62 -22.26
C GLY A 119 12.96 5.91 -21.90
N ASP A 120 13.93 6.60 -21.28
CA ASP A 120 15.14 5.98 -20.77
C ASP A 120 14.93 5.51 -19.33
N ARG A 121 15.13 4.21 -19.08
CA ARG A 121 15.34 3.67 -17.72
C ARG A 121 16.72 4.11 -17.19
N SER A 122 17.09 5.38 -17.33
CA SER A 122 18.43 5.87 -17.00
C SER A 122 18.70 5.94 -15.49
N HIS A 123 17.64 5.89 -14.69
CA HIS A 123 17.63 5.96 -13.23
C HIS A 123 16.49 5.08 -12.68
N ASP A 124 16.58 4.71 -11.40
CA ASP A 124 15.52 3.94 -10.74
C ASP A 124 14.22 4.76 -10.69
N VAL A 125 13.08 4.10 -10.93
CA VAL A 125 11.74 4.66 -10.89
C VAL A 125 10.81 3.78 -10.05
N MET A 126 10.10 4.40 -9.12
CA MET A 126 9.05 3.78 -8.33
C MET A 126 7.97 4.82 -7.99
N THR A 127 6.71 4.46 -8.26
CA THR A 127 5.52 5.28 -7.95
C THR A 127 4.44 4.42 -7.31
N GLY A 128 3.43 5.05 -6.71
CA GLY A 128 2.23 4.39 -6.20
C GLY A 128 1.00 4.80 -7.02
N SER A 129 -0.09 4.03 -6.99
CA SER A 129 -1.36 4.37 -7.63
C SER A 129 -2.21 5.20 -6.64
N PHE A 130 -2.45 6.46 -6.97
CA PHE A 130 -3.05 7.38 -5.99
C PHE A 130 -4.47 6.98 -5.56
N SER A 131 -5.22 6.33 -6.43
CA SER A 131 -6.61 5.94 -6.17
C SER A 131 -6.72 4.53 -5.59
N SER A 132 -5.82 3.61 -5.95
CA SER A 132 -5.78 2.25 -5.39
C SER A 132 -5.48 2.28 -3.88
N LYS A 133 -6.46 1.95 -3.04
CA LYS A 133 -6.34 1.80 -1.56
C LYS A 133 -5.33 0.73 -1.12
N SER A 134 -4.35 0.34 -1.93
CA SER A 134 -3.72 -0.98 -1.84
C SER A 134 -2.24 -0.90 -1.49
N GLU A 135 -1.41 -0.18 -2.25
CA GLU A 135 0.04 -0.14 -2.02
C GLU A 135 0.51 0.85 -0.95
N GLY A 136 1.84 0.89 -0.74
CA GLY A 136 2.52 1.79 0.19
C GLY A 136 2.44 1.41 1.67
N ALA A 137 1.89 0.24 2.03
CA ALA A 137 2.01 -0.28 3.39
C ALA A 137 3.49 -0.48 3.75
N LEU A 138 3.88 0.03 4.91
CA LEU A 138 5.28 0.15 5.31
C LEU A 138 5.58 -0.83 6.44
N ASN A 139 6.58 -1.70 6.26
CA ASN A 139 6.99 -2.66 7.28
C ASN A 139 8.47 -2.51 7.60
N LEU A 140 8.79 -2.63 8.89
CA LEU A 140 10.15 -2.75 9.37
C LEU A 140 10.63 -4.19 9.20
N SER A 141 11.88 -4.37 8.74
CA SER A 141 12.52 -5.69 8.61
C SER A 141 12.59 -6.40 9.96
N THR A 142 12.70 -7.73 9.94
CA THR A 142 12.65 -8.55 11.17
C THR A 142 13.81 -8.26 12.13
N ASP A 143 14.93 -7.72 11.66
CA ASP A 143 16.05 -7.25 12.48
C ASP A 143 16.01 -5.74 12.83
N GLY A 144 15.10 -4.98 12.23
CA GLY A 144 14.96 -3.53 12.44
C GLY A 144 15.93 -2.63 11.66
N SER A 145 16.61 -3.15 10.64
CA SER A 145 17.63 -2.44 9.85
C SER A 145 17.09 -1.69 8.63
N SER A 146 15.90 -2.06 8.14
CA SER A 146 15.34 -1.44 6.94
C SER A 146 13.82 -1.40 6.92
N LEU A 147 13.26 -0.48 6.13
CA LEU A 147 11.84 -0.42 5.80
C LEU A 147 11.60 -0.94 4.40
N SER A 148 10.49 -1.66 4.19
CA SER A 148 10.04 -2.12 2.88
C SER A 148 8.60 -1.71 2.61
N PHE A 149 8.31 -1.37 1.35
CA PHE A 149 6.97 -1.02 0.87
C PHE A 149 6.84 -1.35 -0.62
N MET A 150 5.60 -1.43 -1.10
CA MET A 150 5.28 -1.77 -2.49
C MET A 150 4.85 -0.57 -3.32
N GLY A 151 5.11 -0.65 -4.63
CA GLY A 151 4.75 0.32 -5.66
C GLY A 151 4.96 -0.26 -7.06
N TYR A 152 5.14 0.60 -8.06
CA TYR A 152 5.19 0.24 -9.48
C TYR A 152 6.37 0.88 -10.19
N VAL A 153 6.98 0.15 -11.12
CA VAL A 153 8.01 0.71 -12.02
C VAL A 153 7.33 1.36 -13.21
N ALA A 154 6.78 2.54 -12.95
CA ALA A 154 6.14 3.39 -13.94
C ALA A 154 6.38 4.87 -13.57
N PRO A 155 6.53 5.78 -14.55
CA PRO A 155 6.64 7.20 -14.27
C PRO A 155 5.31 7.74 -13.72
N ALA A 156 5.37 8.81 -12.94
CA ALA A 156 4.18 9.50 -12.45
C ALA A 156 3.25 9.95 -13.59
N ASN A 157 1.95 9.95 -13.31
CA ASN A 157 0.84 10.20 -14.25
C ASN A 157 0.65 9.11 -15.31
N SER A 158 1.20 7.92 -15.12
CA SER A 158 0.79 6.73 -15.89
C SER A 158 -0.59 6.26 -15.43
N LEU A 159 -1.43 5.88 -16.40
CA LEU A 159 -2.80 5.40 -16.18
C LEU A 159 -2.82 3.89 -15.90
N ASP A 160 -3.67 3.50 -14.97
CA ASP A 160 -4.15 2.14 -14.65
C ASP A 160 -3.07 1.10 -14.31
N VAL A 161 -1.84 1.55 -14.09
CA VAL A 161 -0.68 0.71 -13.73
C VAL A 161 -0.96 -0.27 -12.58
N SER A 162 -1.85 0.05 -11.65
CA SER A 162 -2.20 -0.86 -10.54
C SER A 162 -3.01 -2.10 -10.96
N ASN A 163 -3.62 -2.11 -12.14
CA ASN A 163 -4.49 -3.18 -12.63
C ASN A 163 -3.95 -3.88 -13.87
N ASP A 164 -2.85 -3.36 -14.44
CA ASP A 164 -2.25 -3.89 -15.65
C ASP A 164 -1.42 -5.16 -15.43
N ASN A 165 -0.99 -5.80 -16.51
CA ASN A 165 -0.15 -6.99 -16.44
C ASN A 165 1.30 -6.66 -16.01
N THR A 166 2.06 -7.66 -15.57
CA THR A 166 3.52 -7.55 -15.50
C THR A 166 4.17 -8.08 -16.80
N PRO A 167 5.33 -7.56 -17.23
CA PRO A 167 5.95 -7.95 -18.49
C PRO A 167 6.27 -9.45 -18.64
N GLY A 168 6.55 -10.16 -17.54
CA GLY A 168 6.89 -11.59 -17.56
C GLY A 168 5.68 -12.53 -17.45
N VAL A 169 4.49 -11.98 -17.20
CA VAL A 169 3.27 -12.73 -16.89
C VAL A 169 2.07 -11.96 -17.43
N VAL A 170 1.55 -12.33 -18.59
CA VAL A 170 0.46 -11.60 -19.24
C VAL A 170 -0.81 -12.44 -19.26
N ASP A 171 -1.88 -11.92 -18.67
CA ASP A 171 -3.25 -12.42 -18.87
C ASP A 171 -3.89 -11.66 -20.04
N PRO A 172 -4.14 -12.32 -21.19
CA PRO A 172 -4.76 -11.67 -22.36
C PRO A 172 -6.24 -11.30 -22.13
N THR A 173 -6.85 -11.78 -21.05
CA THR A 173 -8.22 -11.45 -20.66
C THR A 173 -8.30 -10.27 -19.69
N ASN A 174 -7.15 -9.74 -19.25
CA ASN A 174 -7.12 -8.53 -18.43
C ASN A 174 -7.71 -7.36 -19.25
N PRO A 175 -8.77 -6.69 -18.76
CA PRO A 175 -9.32 -5.52 -19.44
C PRO A 175 -8.31 -4.36 -19.56
N ASP A 176 -7.31 -4.30 -18.67
CA ASP A 176 -6.20 -3.36 -18.79
C ASP A 176 -5.04 -3.98 -19.58
N SER A 177 -4.74 -3.37 -20.73
CA SER A 177 -3.73 -3.84 -21.67
C SER A 177 -2.30 -3.41 -21.35
N GLY A 178 -2.10 -2.60 -20.30
CA GLY A 178 -0.77 -2.16 -19.87
C GLY A 178 0.15 -3.29 -19.42
N THR A 179 1.46 -3.01 -19.39
CA THR A 179 2.45 -3.91 -18.79
C THR A 179 3.49 -3.12 -17.98
N ASN A 180 3.48 -3.27 -16.65
CA ASN A 180 4.42 -2.62 -15.76
C ASN A 180 4.84 -3.55 -14.61
N TYR A 181 6.11 -3.52 -14.23
CA TYR A 181 6.57 -4.29 -13.08
C TYR A 181 5.99 -3.73 -11.77
N ARG A 182 5.71 -4.63 -10.84
CA ARG A 182 5.57 -4.25 -9.43
C ARG A 182 6.96 -4.13 -8.83
N ALA A 183 7.09 -3.32 -7.78
CA ALA A 183 8.37 -3.06 -7.14
C ALA A 183 8.24 -3.13 -5.62
N ILE A 184 9.31 -3.61 -4.98
CA ILE A 184 9.55 -3.44 -3.55
C ILE A 184 10.64 -2.39 -3.41
N GLY A 185 10.29 -1.27 -2.77
CA GLY A 185 11.21 -0.23 -2.36
C GLY A 185 11.72 -0.52 -0.95
N THR A 186 13.02 -0.40 -0.74
CA THR A 186 13.66 -0.62 0.56
C THR A 186 14.54 0.56 0.92
N VAL A 187 14.42 1.05 2.15
CA VAL A 187 15.32 2.07 2.70
C VAL A 187 15.94 1.57 4.00
N ASP A 188 17.26 1.61 4.09
CA ASP A 188 17.97 1.24 5.33
C ASP A 188 18.15 2.43 6.29
N SER A 189 18.67 2.17 7.49
CA SER A 189 18.98 3.20 8.50
C SER A 189 19.95 4.28 8.01
N ARG A 190 20.71 4.02 6.95
CA ARG A 190 21.61 4.99 6.31
C ARG A 190 20.90 5.85 5.25
N GLY A 191 19.63 5.57 4.96
CA GLY A 191 18.86 6.24 3.92
C GLY A 191 19.19 5.75 2.51
N ARG A 192 19.86 4.60 2.37
CA ARG A 192 20.11 4.00 1.06
C ARG A 192 18.83 3.36 0.57
N PHE A 193 18.36 3.84 -0.58
CA PHE A 193 17.19 3.31 -1.26
C PHE A 193 17.59 2.29 -2.31
N THR A 194 16.84 1.19 -2.39
CA THR A 194 16.97 0.17 -3.44
C THR A 194 15.60 -0.28 -3.92
N VAL A 195 15.51 -0.63 -5.19
CA VAL A 195 14.30 -1.18 -5.82
C VAL A 195 14.53 -2.64 -6.18
N THR A 196 13.53 -3.49 -5.95
CA THR A 196 13.47 -4.86 -6.45
C THR A 196 12.20 -5.02 -7.31
N GLU A 197 12.37 -5.16 -8.62
CA GLU A 197 11.31 -5.46 -9.58
C GLU A 197 10.78 -6.90 -9.36
N THR A 198 9.48 -7.11 -9.57
CA THR A 198 8.84 -8.42 -9.51
C THR A 198 7.69 -8.54 -10.53
N ASN A 199 7.48 -9.77 -11.02
CA ASN A 199 6.32 -10.12 -11.84
C ASN A 199 5.10 -10.53 -11.00
N ALA A 200 5.23 -10.58 -9.67
CA ALA A 200 4.13 -10.86 -8.75
C ALA A 200 2.94 -9.91 -8.99
N TYR A 201 1.74 -10.38 -8.68
CA TYR A 201 0.50 -9.57 -8.76
C TYR A 201 0.19 -9.09 -10.17
N SER A 202 0.50 -9.90 -11.19
CA SER A 202 0.13 -9.55 -12.55
C SER A 202 -1.38 -9.37 -12.68
N GLY A 203 -1.76 -8.26 -13.31
CA GLY A 203 -3.14 -7.87 -13.50
C GLY A 203 -3.80 -7.28 -12.28
N ASP A 204 -3.08 -6.97 -11.20
CA ASP A 204 -3.66 -6.35 -10.00
C ASP A 204 -2.55 -5.69 -9.14
N ASN A 205 -2.87 -5.27 -7.92
CA ASN A 205 -2.00 -4.47 -7.07
C ASN A 205 -1.19 -5.31 -6.06
N GLY A 206 0.06 -4.89 -5.86
CA GLY A 206 0.82 -5.24 -4.67
C GLY A 206 0.46 -4.30 -3.51
N ARG A 207 0.60 -4.75 -2.26
CA ARG A 207 0.10 -4.02 -1.09
C ARG A 207 1.14 -3.75 -0.03
N ALA A 208 1.80 -4.81 0.42
CA ALA A 208 2.76 -4.77 1.51
C ALA A 208 3.94 -5.71 1.22
N ALA A 209 5.11 -5.36 1.73
CA ALA A 209 6.26 -6.25 1.74
C ALA A 209 7.01 -6.11 3.07
N ILE A 210 7.55 -7.20 3.58
CA ILE A 210 8.45 -7.24 4.74
C ILE A 210 9.71 -8.03 4.37
N LEU A 211 10.88 -7.47 4.71
CA LEU A 211 12.14 -8.21 4.62
C LEU A 211 12.29 -9.06 5.87
N ASP A 212 12.43 -10.37 5.68
CA ASP A 212 12.92 -11.23 6.74
C ASP A 212 14.44 -11.38 6.62
N ASP A 213 15.17 -10.83 7.59
CA ASP A 213 16.62 -10.79 7.60
C ASP A 213 17.24 -12.18 7.82
N ALA A 214 16.52 -13.09 8.48
CA ALA A 214 17.00 -14.45 8.71
C ALA A 214 17.07 -15.26 7.40
N THR A 215 16.09 -15.10 6.52
CA THR A 215 16.07 -15.76 5.21
C THR A 215 16.67 -14.92 4.09
N GLY A 216 16.78 -13.60 4.26
CA GLY A 216 17.18 -12.66 3.22
C GLY A 216 16.17 -12.60 2.07
N ARG A 217 14.88 -12.81 2.38
CA ARG A 217 13.77 -12.80 1.42
C ARG A 217 12.72 -11.78 1.80
N TYR A 218 12.05 -11.22 0.80
CA TYR A 218 10.81 -10.50 1.04
C TYR A 218 9.64 -11.48 1.05
N TYR A 219 8.76 -11.29 2.03
CA TYR A 219 7.39 -11.77 1.98
C TYR A 219 6.49 -10.61 1.58
N ALA A 220 5.72 -10.79 0.51
CA ALA A 220 4.85 -9.75 -0.03
C ALA A 220 3.39 -10.19 -0.02
N ALA A 221 2.51 -9.22 0.21
CA ALA A 221 1.06 -9.35 0.13
C ALA A 221 0.52 -8.50 -1.03
N GLY A 222 -0.51 -9.00 -1.70
CA GLY A 222 -1.23 -8.28 -2.73
C GLY A 222 -2.42 -9.06 -3.26
N ASN A 223 -2.97 -8.55 -4.35
CA ASN A 223 -4.02 -9.19 -5.10
C ASN A 223 -3.45 -9.67 -6.44
N SER A 224 -4.05 -10.70 -7.01
CA SER A 224 -3.71 -11.13 -8.36
C SER A 224 -4.97 -11.17 -9.23
N ASN A 225 -4.77 -11.07 -10.54
CA ASN A 225 -5.76 -11.42 -11.57
C ASN A 225 -7.03 -10.54 -11.62
N ASN A 226 -7.03 -9.52 -12.46
CA ASN A 226 -8.23 -8.76 -12.87
C ASN A 226 -8.91 -9.29 -14.16
N GLY A 227 -8.42 -10.41 -14.71
CA GLY A 227 -8.97 -11.03 -15.91
C GLY A 227 -10.24 -11.87 -15.69
N SER A 228 -10.69 -12.54 -16.75
CA SER A 228 -11.90 -13.37 -16.71
C SER A 228 -11.73 -14.64 -15.85
N GLY A 229 -10.50 -14.99 -15.49
CA GLY A 229 -10.19 -15.86 -14.35
C GLY A 229 -10.45 -17.35 -14.55
N THR A 230 -10.44 -17.85 -15.79
CA THR A 230 -10.57 -19.29 -16.07
C THR A 230 -9.38 -19.80 -16.87
N GLY A 231 -8.35 -20.24 -16.14
CA GLY A 231 -7.35 -21.18 -16.66
C GLY A 231 -6.55 -20.71 -17.86
N VAL A 232 -5.66 -19.73 -17.66
CA VAL A 232 -4.43 -19.69 -18.46
C VAL A 232 -3.34 -20.39 -17.62
N PRO A 233 -3.10 -21.70 -17.82
CA PRO A 233 -2.00 -22.39 -17.14
C PRO A 233 -0.71 -21.63 -17.41
N GLY A 234 0.06 -21.32 -16.38
CA GLY A 234 1.31 -20.59 -16.56
C GLY A 234 1.29 -19.10 -16.22
N VAL A 235 0.12 -18.49 -16.00
CA VAL A 235 0.01 -17.02 -15.83
C VAL A 235 -0.29 -16.63 -14.38
N ILE A 236 -1.16 -17.34 -13.67
CA ILE A 236 -1.48 -17.00 -12.27
C ILE A 236 -0.71 -17.95 -11.36
N TYR A 237 0.57 -17.67 -11.14
CA TYR A 237 1.37 -18.36 -10.13
C TYR A 237 1.34 -17.57 -8.82
N GLY A 238 0.74 -18.19 -7.81
CA GLY A 238 1.10 -17.89 -6.43
C GLY A 238 0.31 -16.83 -5.68
N THR A 239 -1.01 -16.78 -5.89
CA THR A 239 -1.93 -16.24 -4.87
C THR A 239 -1.61 -14.77 -4.49
N GLY A 240 -2.16 -14.25 -3.39
CA GLY A 240 -1.79 -12.94 -2.86
C GLY A 240 -0.53 -12.95 -1.99
N ALA A 241 0.07 -14.12 -1.71
CA ALA A 241 1.25 -14.26 -0.86
C ALA A 241 2.47 -14.67 -1.68
N GLN A 242 3.47 -13.80 -1.77
CA GLN A 242 4.60 -13.97 -2.70
C GLN A 242 5.94 -13.93 -1.96
N LEU A 243 6.88 -14.73 -2.45
CA LEU A 243 8.27 -14.76 -2.02
C LEU A 243 9.12 -14.04 -3.06
N VAL A 244 9.84 -12.98 -2.67
CA VAL A 244 10.67 -12.20 -3.60
C VAL A 244 12.12 -12.18 -3.12
N THR A 245 13.06 -12.41 -4.03
CA THR A 245 14.49 -12.29 -3.75
C THR A 245 14.95 -10.84 -4.00
N PRO A 246 15.61 -10.18 -3.03
CA PRO A 246 16.18 -8.86 -3.26
C PRO A 246 17.12 -8.80 -4.46
N ALA A 247 16.95 -7.80 -5.32
CA ALA A 247 17.82 -7.57 -6.45
C ALA A 247 19.18 -6.97 -6.02
N LYS A 248 20.25 -7.28 -6.74
CA LYS A 248 21.62 -6.83 -6.44
C LYS A 248 22.15 -5.74 -7.39
N GLY A 249 21.30 -5.15 -8.24
CA GLY A 249 21.71 -4.19 -9.26
C GLY A 249 20.65 -3.11 -9.54
N PRO A 250 21.01 -2.09 -10.35
CA PRO A 250 20.10 -1.01 -10.71
C PRO A 250 18.80 -1.52 -11.32
N GLU A 251 17.68 -0.83 -11.09
CA GLU A 251 16.34 -1.24 -11.54
C GLU A 251 16.32 -1.58 -13.03
N ARG A 252 16.90 -0.72 -13.87
CA ARG A 252 16.90 -0.88 -15.34
C ARG A 252 17.47 -2.18 -15.90
N VAL A 253 18.35 -2.87 -15.15
CA VAL A 253 18.99 -4.11 -15.60
C VAL A 253 18.41 -5.35 -14.92
N GLN A 254 17.44 -5.17 -14.04
CA GLN A 254 16.77 -6.28 -13.38
C GLN A 254 15.99 -7.10 -14.41
N LYS A 255 15.92 -8.40 -14.14
CA LYS A 255 15.18 -9.37 -14.95
C LYS A 255 14.41 -10.25 -14.00
N PRO A 256 13.26 -9.77 -13.50
CA PRO A 256 12.47 -10.53 -12.56
C PRO A 256 12.11 -11.90 -13.13
N GLY A 257 12.20 -12.93 -12.29
CA GLY A 257 11.75 -14.27 -12.63
C GLY A 257 10.23 -14.38 -12.63
N GLN A 258 9.74 -15.62 -12.72
CA GLN A 258 8.32 -15.91 -12.53
C GLN A 258 7.88 -15.58 -11.08
N PRO A 259 6.61 -15.19 -10.87
CA PRO A 259 6.02 -15.09 -9.53
C PRO A 259 6.27 -16.37 -8.74
N THR A 260 6.50 -16.20 -7.44
CA THR A 260 6.87 -17.29 -6.56
C THR A 260 5.90 -17.31 -5.38
N PRO A 261 4.95 -18.26 -5.32
CA PRO A 261 4.04 -18.36 -4.19
C PRO A 261 4.80 -18.55 -2.88
N ALA A 262 4.51 -17.76 -1.85
CA ALA A 262 4.91 -18.08 -0.49
C ALA A 262 3.92 -19.07 0.16
N GLY A 263 2.63 -18.93 -0.15
CA GLY A 263 1.61 -19.88 0.29
C GLY A 263 0.23 -19.65 -0.29
N GLY A 264 -0.67 -20.62 -0.11
CA GLY A 264 -2.03 -20.52 -0.63
C GLY A 264 -3.10 -21.11 0.28
N PHE A 265 -4.33 -20.65 0.08
CA PHE A 265 -5.54 -21.09 0.78
C PHE A 265 -6.71 -21.19 -0.20
N SER A 266 -7.70 -22.03 0.13
CA SER A 266 -9.02 -21.99 -0.50
C SER A 266 -10.10 -22.28 0.54
N VAL A 267 -11.23 -21.61 0.41
CA VAL A 267 -12.41 -21.80 1.28
C VAL A 267 -12.97 -23.22 1.25
N THR A 268 -12.61 -24.01 0.23
CA THR A 268 -12.95 -25.44 0.14
C THR A 268 -12.32 -26.25 1.28
N GLN A 269 -11.16 -25.83 1.80
CA GLN A 269 -10.47 -26.52 2.91
C GLN A 269 -11.26 -26.49 4.22
N ILE A 270 -12.14 -25.51 4.39
CA ILE A 270 -13.00 -25.36 5.57
C ILE A 270 -14.46 -25.74 5.28
N GLY A 271 -14.77 -26.19 4.06
CA GLY A 271 -16.08 -26.71 3.68
C GLY A 271 -17.23 -25.69 3.65
N VAL A 272 -16.94 -24.38 3.69
CA VAL A 272 -17.97 -23.33 3.78
C VAL A 272 -18.52 -22.86 2.43
N ALA A 273 -17.78 -23.09 1.34
CA ALA A 273 -18.18 -22.66 -0.01
C ALA A 273 -17.40 -23.39 -1.12
N LYS A 274 -17.81 -23.14 -2.37
CA LYS A 274 -16.98 -23.41 -3.54
C LYS A 274 -15.91 -22.33 -3.67
N ALA A 275 -14.75 -22.69 -4.19
CA ALA A 275 -13.70 -21.72 -4.52
C ALA A 275 -14.21 -20.70 -5.55
N ASP A 276 -13.79 -19.44 -5.39
CA ASP A 276 -13.94 -18.40 -6.41
C ASP A 276 -12.90 -18.64 -7.54
N LYS A 277 -12.72 -17.68 -8.44
CA LYS A 277 -11.63 -17.62 -9.41
C LYS A 277 -10.28 -17.83 -8.72
N LEU A 278 -9.35 -18.49 -9.43
CA LEU A 278 -8.02 -18.78 -8.91
C LEU A 278 -7.34 -17.52 -8.34
N GLY A 279 -6.84 -17.63 -7.10
CA GLY A 279 -6.13 -16.58 -6.37
C GLY A 279 -7.03 -15.62 -5.58
N LYS A 280 -8.34 -15.54 -5.86
CA LYS A 280 -9.24 -14.58 -5.20
C LYS A 280 -9.48 -14.86 -3.72
N ASP A 281 -9.50 -16.13 -3.31
CA ASP A 281 -9.59 -16.53 -1.88
C ASP A 281 -8.43 -15.96 -1.02
N THR A 282 -7.33 -15.57 -1.66
CA THR A 282 -6.06 -15.18 -1.03
C THR A 282 -5.62 -13.75 -1.33
N ASN A 283 -6.55 -12.85 -1.68
CA ASN A 283 -6.24 -11.43 -1.85
C ASN A 283 -5.88 -10.79 -0.49
N PHE A 284 -4.59 -10.57 -0.24
CA PHE A 284 -4.08 -10.16 1.08
C PHE A 284 -3.75 -8.68 1.16
N ALA A 285 -4.11 -8.03 2.26
CA ALA A 285 -3.88 -6.62 2.52
C ALA A 285 -2.57 -6.33 3.27
N GLY A 286 -2.16 -7.24 4.17
CA GLY A 286 -0.97 -7.04 5.00
C GLY A 286 -0.17 -8.32 5.16
N VAL A 287 1.08 -8.14 5.58
CA VAL A 287 2.03 -9.22 5.90
C VAL A 287 2.83 -8.83 7.13
N THR A 288 3.13 -9.80 7.99
CA THR A 288 4.11 -9.65 9.07
C THR A 288 4.83 -10.96 9.34
N VAL A 289 5.94 -10.91 10.07
CA VAL A 289 6.67 -12.08 10.52
C VAL A 289 6.84 -12.00 12.04
N HIS A 290 6.47 -13.06 12.74
CA HIS A 290 6.63 -13.18 14.19
C HIS A 290 7.08 -14.59 14.55
N ASP A 291 8.16 -14.70 15.34
CA ASP A 291 8.74 -15.98 15.79
C ASP A 291 8.98 -17.01 14.65
N GLY A 292 9.46 -16.52 13.51
CA GLY A 292 9.73 -17.32 12.31
C GLY A 292 8.50 -17.69 11.47
N VAL A 293 7.29 -17.34 11.93
CA VAL A 293 6.05 -17.60 11.19
C VAL A 293 5.65 -16.36 10.38
N VAL A 294 5.23 -16.58 9.13
CA VAL A 294 4.71 -15.53 8.26
C VAL A 294 3.19 -15.49 8.33
N TYR A 295 2.64 -14.31 8.58
CA TYR A 295 1.20 -14.06 8.72
C TYR A 295 0.71 -13.09 7.64
N TYR A 296 -0.52 -13.30 7.19
CA TYR A 296 -1.19 -12.47 6.20
C TYR A 296 -2.58 -12.08 6.68
N SER A 297 -2.97 -10.83 6.45
CA SER A 297 -4.34 -10.38 6.69
C SER A 297 -5.07 -10.28 5.37
N LYS A 298 -6.31 -10.74 5.35
CA LYS A 298 -7.26 -10.49 4.27
C LYS A 298 -8.36 -9.58 4.79
N GLY A 299 -8.63 -8.52 4.04
CA GLY A 299 -9.58 -7.49 4.42
C GLY A 299 -10.09 -6.69 3.23
N SER A 300 -10.20 -7.34 2.07
CA SER A 300 -10.70 -6.63 0.88
C SER A 300 -11.30 -7.60 -0.12
N GLY A 301 -12.38 -7.14 -0.75
CA GLY A 301 -13.08 -7.88 -1.78
C GLY A 301 -14.17 -8.79 -1.20
N SER A 302 -15.13 -9.13 -2.04
CA SER A 302 -16.34 -9.84 -1.61
C SER A 302 -16.20 -11.37 -1.62
N ASN A 303 -14.96 -11.86 -1.55
CA ASN A 303 -14.56 -13.26 -1.74
C ASN A 303 -13.69 -13.79 -0.60
N GLY A 304 -13.54 -15.11 -0.53
CA GLY A 304 -12.77 -15.77 0.51
C GLY A 304 -13.30 -15.48 1.92
N VAL A 305 -12.39 -15.50 2.90
CA VAL A 305 -12.64 -15.16 4.30
C VAL A 305 -11.73 -13.99 4.69
N ASP A 306 -12.31 -12.90 5.20
CA ASP A 306 -11.56 -11.80 5.78
C ASP A 306 -11.12 -12.19 7.21
N THR A 307 -9.84 -12.51 7.34
CA THR A 307 -9.26 -13.10 8.55
C THR A 307 -7.74 -12.98 8.55
N ILE A 308 -7.11 -13.53 9.59
CA ILE A 308 -5.66 -13.67 9.68
C ILE A 308 -5.30 -15.10 9.29
N TYR A 309 -4.38 -15.20 8.35
CA TYR A 309 -3.79 -16.45 7.91
C TYR A 309 -2.33 -16.54 8.37
N PHE A 310 -1.82 -17.76 8.43
CA PHE A 310 -0.39 -18.01 8.57
C PHE A 310 0.05 -19.13 7.61
N ILE A 311 1.34 -19.14 7.26
CA ILE A 311 1.94 -20.23 6.48
C ILE A 311 2.39 -21.35 7.42
N ASP A 312 1.90 -22.57 7.19
CA ASP A 312 2.34 -23.79 7.87
C ASP A 312 3.45 -24.48 7.07
N THR A 313 4.69 -24.20 7.43
CA THR A 313 5.87 -24.89 6.87
C THR A 313 6.13 -26.26 7.50
N THR A 314 5.37 -26.65 8.51
CA THR A 314 5.55 -27.90 9.26
C THR A 314 4.66 -29.03 8.75
N GLY A 315 3.56 -28.69 8.05
CA GLY A 315 2.52 -29.61 7.59
C GLY A 315 1.70 -30.24 8.72
N LYS A 316 1.76 -29.67 9.94
CA LYS A 316 1.15 -30.22 11.16
C LYS A 316 0.22 -29.25 11.86
N ALA A 317 0.30 -27.96 11.55
CA ALA A 317 -0.53 -26.94 12.17
C ALA A 317 -1.92 -26.83 11.51
N CYS A 318 -2.09 -27.39 10.30
CA CYS A 318 -3.23 -27.11 9.42
C CYS A 318 -4.16 -28.29 9.06
N PRO A 319 -4.63 -29.15 9.99
CA PRO A 319 -5.35 -30.36 9.60
C PRO A 319 -6.69 -30.09 8.89
N THR A 320 -7.33 -28.94 9.14
CA THR A 320 -8.67 -28.61 8.62
C THR A 320 -8.78 -27.15 8.13
N GLY A 321 -7.70 -26.58 7.58
CA GLY A 321 -7.68 -25.18 7.12
C GLY A 321 -7.73 -24.12 8.22
N VAL A 322 -7.80 -24.52 9.49
CA VAL A 322 -7.77 -23.66 10.68
C VAL A 322 -6.78 -24.24 11.68
N GLY A 323 -5.93 -23.41 12.29
CA GLY A 323 -4.86 -23.92 13.14
C GLY A 323 -4.12 -22.89 13.97
N THR A 324 -3.21 -23.37 14.83
CA THR A 324 -2.31 -22.52 15.59
C THR A 324 -0.88 -22.82 15.12
N PRO A 325 -0.10 -21.82 14.71
CA PRO A 325 1.28 -22.04 14.27
C PRO A 325 2.11 -22.78 15.31
N ILE A 326 3.00 -23.65 14.84
CA ILE A 326 4.01 -24.25 15.71
C ILE A 326 5.07 -23.19 16.00
N ARG A 327 5.31 -22.93 17.30
CA ARG A 327 6.30 -21.98 17.77
C ARG A 327 7.69 -22.27 17.18
N GLY A 328 8.38 -21.26 16.68
CA GLY A 328 9.70 -21.38 16.06
C GLY A 328 9.72 -22.15 14.74
N ALA A 329 8.57 -22.34 14.08
CA ALA A 329 8.57 -22.85 12.70
C ALA A 329 9.39 -21.92 11.80
N ALA A 330 10.13 -22.51 10.86
CA ALA A 330 10.94 -21.72 9.94
C ALA A 330 10.06 -21.03 8.90
N ALA A 331 10.39 -19.78 8.57
CA ALA A 331 9.75 -19.06 7.48
C ALA A 331 10.07 -19.75 6.13
N PRO A 332 9.15 -19.75 5.16
CA PRO A 332 9.36 -20.46 3.89
C PRO A 332 10.48 -19.80 3.09
N THR A 333 11.44 -20.61 2.62
CA THR A 333 12.54 -20.18 1.73
C THR A 333 12.41 -20.70 0.31
N THR A 334 11.44 -21.60 0.10
CA THR A 334 11.10 -22.20 -1.18
C THR A 334 9.64 -21.89 -1.52
N PRO A 335 9.29 -21.87 -2.82
CA PRO A 335 7.91 -21.68 -3.25
C PRO A 335 6.96 -22.73 -2.65
N ASP A 336 5.69 -22.37 -2.45
CA ASP A 336 4.62 -23.36 -2.32
C ASP A 336 4.49 -24.13 -3.64
N THR A 337 4.05 -25.38 -3.53
CA THR A 337 3.76 -26.20 -4.71
C THR A 337 2.57 -25.63 -5.47
N VAL A 338 2.54 -25.80 -6.79
CA VAL A 338 1.42 -25.40 -7.64
C VAL A 338 1.07 -26.55 -8.57
N ASN A 339 -0.22 -26.86 -8.71
CA ASN A 339 -0.70 -27.80 -9.70
C ASN A 339 -0.49 -27.19 -11.09
N PRO A 340 0.35 -27.79 -11.96
CA PRO A 340 0.68 -27.20 -13.26
C PRO A 340 -0.51 -27.19 -14.24
N THR A 341 -1.53 -28.00 -14.00
CA THR A 341 -2.74 -28.09 -14.84
C THR A 341 -3.78 -27.05 -14.42
N THR A 342 -4.03 -26.91 -13.12
CA THR A 342 -5.11 -26.06 -12.61
C THR A 342 -4.62 -24.69 -12.11
N GLY A 343 -3.32 -24.55 -11.83
CA GLY A 343 -2.74 -23.38 -11.18
C GLY A 343 -3.02 -23.28 -9.68
N GLU A 344 -3.71 -24.28 -9.09
CA GLU A 344 -4.04 -24.29 -7.68
C GLU A 344 -2.79 -24.44 -6.79
N PRO A 345 -2.71 -23.72 -5.65
CA PRO A 345 -1.59 -23.83 -4.72
C PRO A 345 -1.61 -25.16 -3.94
N GLY A 346 -0.51 -25.46 -3.26
CA GLY A 346 -0.34 -26.64 -2.40
C GLY A 346 -1.11 -26.55 -1.09
N TYR A 347 -1.74 -25.41 -0.82
CA TYR A 347 -2.61 -25.16 0.32
C TYR A 347 -1.88 -25.22 1.67
N ASN A 348 -0.69 -24.63 1.74
CA ASN A 348 0.14 -24.58 2.95
C ASN A 348 -0.24 -23.46 3.94
N MET A 349 -1.42 -22.85 3.84
CA MET A 349 -1.88 -21.79 4.74
C MET A 349 -3.11 -22.19 5.54
N CYS A 350 -3.27 -21.60 6.72
CA CYS A 350 -4.45 -21.78 7.56
C CYS A 350 -4.98 -20.45 8.04
N ILE A 351 -6.28 -20.41 8.31
CA ILE A 351 -6.88 -19.42 9.19
C ILE A 351 -6.32 -19.61 10.60
N LEU A 352 -5.90 -18.50 11.22
CA LEU A 352 -5.39 -18.48 12.58
C LEU A 352 -6.51 -18.85 13.56
N LYS A 353 -6.29 -19.87 14.39
CA LYS A 353 -7.34 -20.44 15.26
C LYS A 353 -7.89 -19.38 16.22
N GLY A 354 -9.22 -19.24 16.21
CA GLY A 354 -9.97 -18.26 16.99
C GLY A 354 -10.35 -17.01 16.20
N PHE A 355 -9.74 -16.80 15.03
CA PHE A 355 -10.22 -15.81 14.06
C PHE A 355 -11.38 -16.34 13.21
N PRO A 356 -12.09 -15.43 12.50
CA PRO A 356 -13.29 -15.77 11.74
C PRO A 356 -13.04 -16.75 10.59
N THR A 357 -14.05 -17.58 10.31
CA THR A 357 -14.05 -18.57 9.21
C THR A 357 -15.22 -18.41 8.23
N GLY A 358 -16.12 -17.45 8.46
CA GLY A 358 -17.24 -17.16 7.56
C GLY A 358 -16.78 -16.50 6.27
N LEU A 359 -17.59 -16.55 5.21
CA LEU A 359 -17.27 -15.85 3.95
C LEU A 359 -17.37 -14.33 4.11
N ALA A 360 -16.49 -13.56 3.46
CA ALA A 360 -16.45 -12.09 3.49
C ALA A 360 -17.84 -11.41 3.39
N LYS A 361 -18.71 -11.87 2.47
CA LYS A 361 -20.09 -11.35 2.29
C LYS A 361 -21.07 -11.68 3.44
N SER A 362 -20.69 -12.56 4.33
CA SER A 362 -21.53 -13.15 5.38
C SER A 362 -20.89 -13.08 6.76
N VAL A 363 -19.67 -12.53 6.86
CA VAL A 363 -18.93 -12.39 8.11
C VAL A 363 -19.53 -11.23 8.89
N THR A 364 -20.18 -11.55 10.01
CA THR A 364 -20.49 -10.63 11.10
C THR A 364 -19.55 -10.99 12.23
N THR A 365 -18.42 -10.28 12.41
CA THR A 365 -17.46 -10.67 13.45
C THR A 365 -17.46 -9.82 14.70
N PRO A 366 -16.88 -10.34 15.80
CA PRO A 366 -16.51 -11.73 16.08
C PRO A 366 -17.49 -12.29 17.13
N GLU A 367 -18.47 -13.12 16.73
CA GLU A 367 -19.45 -13.73 17.65
C GLU A 367 -20.18 -12.75 18.60
N VAL A 368 -20.61 -11.60 18.09
CA VAL A 368 -21.64 -10.75 18.73
C VAL A 368 -22.68 -10.45 17.66
N GLY A 369 -23.87 -11.04 17.77
CA GLY A 369 -24.91 -11.07 16.74
C GLY A 369 -25.55 -9.73 16.39
N GLY A 370 -24.76 -8.76 15.94
CA GLY A 370 -25.21 -7.51 15.34
C GLY A 370 -25.17 -7.60 13.80
N PRO A 371 -26.14 -6.97 13.10
CA PRO A 371 -26.15 -6.92 11.64
C PRO A 371 -25.01 -6.05 11.08
N GLN A 372 -24.35 -6.56 10.04
CA GLN A 372 -23.50 -5.87 9.05
C GLN A 372 -22.25 -5.13 9.57
N ASN A 373 -21.15 -5.86 9.78
CA ASN A 373 -19.81 -5.29 9.69
C ASN A 373 -18.99 -6.17 8.74
N ALA A 374 -18.80 -5.73 7.49
CA ALA A 374 -17.74 -6.26 6.65
C ALA A 374 -16.41 -5.79 7.26
N THR A 375 -15.63 -6.70 7.83
CA THR A 375 -14.31 -6.37 8.38
C THR A 375 -13.30 -6.31 7.25
N ALA A 376 -12.59 -5.17 7.16
CA ALA A 376 -11.54 -4.99 6.18
C ALA A 376 -10.18 -5.00 6.89
N PHE A 377 -9.71 -6.18 7.31
CA PHE A 377 -8.41 -6.29 7.98
C PHE A 377 -7.27 -5.71 7.13
N GLY A 378 -6.65 -4.68 7.67
CA GLY A 378 -5.44 -4.04 7.18
C GLY A 378 -4.19 -4.69 7.78
N ALA A 379 -3.22 -3.88 8.21
CA ALA A 379 -2.01 -4.40 8.83
C ALA A 379 -2.24 -5.04 10.21
N MET A 380 -1.26 -5.84 10.63
CA MET A 380 -1.24 -6.49 11.94
C MET A 380 0.12 -6.29 12.62
N TRP A 381 0.12 -6.27 13.95
CA TRP A 381 1.34 -6.07 14.74
C TRP A 381 1.31 -6.90 16.02
N PHE A 382 2.31 -7.77 16.19
CA PHE A 382 2.50 -8.54 17.41
C PHE A 382 3.19 -7.69 18.47
N ALA A 383 2.55 -7.52 19.63
CA ALA A 383 3.19 -6.91 20.79
C ALA A 383 4.07 -7.92 21.53
N ASN A 384 3.67 -9.20 21.53
CA ASN A 384 4.41 -10.35 22.01
C ASN A 384 3.73 -11.65 21.48
N ASP A 385 4.25 -12.82 21.88
CA ASP A 385 3.76 -14.15 21.47
C ASP A 385 2.28 -14.42 21.78
N SER A 386 1.66 -13.64 22.67
CA SER A 386 0.31 -13.80 23.15
C SER A 386 -0.60 -12.59 22.96
N THR A 387 -0.13 -11.54 22.30
CA THR A 387 -0.91 -10.31 22.08
C THR A 387 -0.69 -9.79 20.65
N LEU A 388 -1.79 -9.73 19.90
CA LEU A 388 -1.84 -9.29 18.52
C LEU A 388 -2.79 -8.09 18.39
N TYR A 389 -2.33 -7.07 17.68
CA TYR A 389 -3.16 -5.96 17.24
C TYR A 389 -3.45 -6.08 15.76
N VAL A 390 -4.71 -5.90 15.37
CA VAL A 390 -5.18 -6.01 13.98
C VAL A 390 -5.91 -4.73 13.61
N ALA A 391 -5.48 -4.07 12.54
CA ALA A 391 -6.14 -2.90 12.02
C ALA A 391 -7.37 -3.31 11.19
N ASP A 392 -8.48 -2.62 11.37
CA ASP A 392 -9.69 -2.78 10.57
C ASP A 392 -9.98 -1.47 9.84
N ALA A 393 -9.90 -1.52 8.51
CA ALA A 393 -10.02 -0.37 7.62
C ALA A 393 -11.48 0.10 7.45
N GLY A 394 -12.44 -0.56 8.09
CA GLY A 394 -13.85 -0.23 7.93
C GLY A 394 -14.44 -0.81 6.66
N ASN A 395 -15.73 -0.58 6.45
CA ASN A 395 -16.55 -1.31 5.49
C ASN A 395 -16.45 -0.75 4.06
N GLY A 396 -15.84 0.43 3.87
CA GLY A 396 -15.69 1.07 2.58
C GLY A 396 -17.02 1.16 1.84
N THR A 397 -18.09 1.59 2.50
CA THR A 397 -19.42 1.65 1.87
C THR A 397 -19.39 2.64 0.70
N ASP A 398 -19.16 2.12 -0.51
CA ASP A 398 -19.05 2.90 -1.76
C ASP A 398 -20.44 3.02 -2.46
N THR A 399 -21.54 2.92 -1.70
CA THR A 399 -22.90 2.90 -2.27
C THR A 399 -23.33 4.23 -2.88
N ASN A 400 -22.57 5.32 -2.67
CA ASN A 400 -22.79 6.62 -3.31
C ASN A 400 -24.26 7.09 -3.16
N ASP A 401 -24.84 6.84 -1.98
CA ASP A 401 -26.25 7.07 -1.66
C ASP A 401 -26.45 8.11 -0.56
N GLY A 402 -25.37 8.82 -0.17
CA GLY A 402 -25.38 9.81 0.89
C GLY A 402 -25.39 9.22 2.31
N SER A 403 -25.38 7.89 2.47
CA SER A 403 -25.40 7.22 3.79
C SER A 403 -24.01 6.85 4.31
N THR A 404 -22.97 7.03 3.49
CA THR A 404 -21.57 6.63 3.72
C THR A 404 -21.05 6.99 5.12
N TYR A 405 -21.29 8.21 5.60
CA TYR A 405 -20.88 8.63 6.95
C TYR A 405 -21.65 7.92 8.08
N THR A 406 -22.95 7.69 7.88
CA THR A 406 -23.80 7.03 8.87
C THR A 406 -23.41 5.57 9.00
N ALA A 407 -23.15 4.90 7.87
CA ALA A 407 -22.65 3.54 7.86
C ALA A 407 -21.31 3.44 8.61
N ALA A 408 -20.37 4.35 8.32
CA ALA A 408 -19.08 4.34 8.98
C ALA A 408 -19.16 4.58 10.50
N ALA A 409 -20.04 5.49 10.95
CA ALA A 409 -20.25 5.80 12.36
C ALA A 409 -20.87 4.64 13.17
N GLN A 410 -21.54 3.69 12.52
CA GLN A 410 -22.17 2.54 13.18
C GLN A 410 -21.22 1.36 13.38
N GLN A 411 -20.02 1.40 12.77
CA GLN A 411 -19.07 0.30 12.83
C GLN A 411 -18.50 0.13 14.24
N THR A 412 -18.59 -1.10 14.75
CA THR A 412 -18.09 -1.46 16.10
C THR A 412 -16.72 -2.13 16.09
N LEU A 413 -16.20 -2.46 14.89
CA LEU A 413 -14.91 -3.12 14.70
C LEU A 413 -13.87 -2.29 13.96
N ALA A 414 -14.28 -1.25 13.24
CA ALA A 414 -13.37 -0.36 12.52
C ALA A 414 -12.47 0.39 13.51
N GLY A 415 -11.14 0.30 13.34
CA GLY A 415 -10.17 0.78 14.33
C GLY A 415 -9.00 -0.17 14.50
N ILE A 416 -8.54 -0.36 15.74
CA ILE A 416 -7.50 -1.35 16.06
C ILE A 416 -8.05 -2.34 17.06
N GLN A 417 -8.19 -3.59 16.62
CA GLN A 417 -8.62 -4.71 17.45
C GLN A 417 -7.44 -5.26 18.24
N LYS A 418 -7.69 -5.69 19.48
CA LYS A 418 -6.74 -6.42 20.30
C LYS A 418 -7.20 -7.85 20.50
N TRP A 419 -6.26 -8.77 20.35
CA TRP A 419 -6.47 -10.21 20.48
C TRP A 419 -5.43 -10.81 21.42
N SER A 420 -5.87 -11.76 22.26
CA SER A 420 -5.03 -12.50 23.20
C SER A 420 -4.98 -13.99 22.85
N LEU A 421 -3.80 -14.61 22.93
CA LEU A 421 -3.67 -16.06 22.78
C LEU A 421 -3.97 -16.77 24.11
N ILE A 422 -5.11 -17.42 24.22
CA ILE A 422 -5.58 -18.10 25.44
C ILE A 422 -5.69 -19.60 25.16
N ALA A 423 -4.90 -20.41 25.88
CA ALA A 423 -4.88 -21.87 25.74
C ALA A 423 -4.75 -22.34 24.27
N GLY A 424 -3.93 -21.64 23.48
CA GLY A 424 -3.67 -21.96 22.07
C GLY A 424 -4.75 -21.50 21.08
N THR A 425 -5.72 -20.69 21.51
CA THR A 425 -6.75 -20.08 20.65
C THR A 425 -6.69 -18.55 20.79
N TRP A 426 -6.69 -17.82 19.68
CA TRP A 426 -6.77 -16.37 19.71
C TRP A 426 -8.19 -15.94 20.10
N THR A 427 -8.31 -15.02 21.04
CA THR A 427 -9.57 -14.51 21.56
C THR A 427 -9.59 -13.01 21.37
N TYR A 428 -10.67 -12.50 20.78
CA TYR A 428 -10.93 -11.06 20.67
C TYR A 428 -11.13 -10.49 22.06
N ASP A 429 -10.37 -9.44 22.41
CA ASP A 429 -10.55 -8.73 23.68
C ASP A 429 -11.48 -7.52 23.47
N TYR A 430 -11.11 -6.60 22.57
CA TYR A 430 -11.84 -5.38 22.27
C TYR A 430 -11.30 -4.64 21.04
N THR A 431 -12.03 -3.61 20.61
CA THR A 431 -11.59 -2.66 19.57
C THR A 431 -11.35 -1.28 20.18
N LEU A 432 -10.19 -0.69 19.88
CA LEU A 432 -9.89 0.71 20.13
C LEU A 432 -10.56 1.54 19.02
N GLN A 433 -11.51 2.41 19.40
CA GLN A 433 -12.24 3.29 18.46
C GLN A 433 -12.43 4.73 18.98
N SER A 434 -12.44 4.91 20.31
CA SER A 434 -12.70 6.22 20.93
C SER A 434 -11.75 7.30 20.38
N GLY A 435 -12.29 8.45 19.99
CA GLY A 435 -11.51 9.57 19.42
C GLY A 435 -11.10 9.41 17.95
N LEU A 436 -11.39 8.28 17.30
CA LEU A 436 -11.06 8.07 15.88
C LEU A 436 -11.89 8.97 14.94
N GLY A 437 -13.14 9.25 15.33
CA GLY A 437 -14.07 10.09 14.56
C GLY A 437 -14.69 9.37 13.36
N LEU A 438 -15.08 8.10 13.54
CA LEU A 438 -15.74 7.30 12.51
C LEU A 438 -16.98 8.03 11.95
N GLY A 439 -17.03 8.17 10.62
CA GLY A 439 -18.11 8.87 9.92
C GLY A 439 -18.23 10.37 10.22
N GLN A 440 -17.29 10.96 10.97
CA GLN A 440 -17.31 12.39 11.25
C GLN A 440 -16.54 13.16 10.16
N PRO A 441 -17.21 13.98 9.34
CA PRO A 441 -16.55 14.69 8.26
C PRO A 441 -15.58 15.75 8.79
N TYR A 442 -14.55 16.03 8.01
CA TYR A 442 -13.56 17.06 8.33
C TYR A 442 -13.13 17.87 7.11
N THR A 443 -12.73 19.10 7.37
CA THR A 443 -12.32 20.03 6.32
C THR A 443 -10.87 19.79 5.90
N VAL A 444 -10.64 19.70 4.60
CA VAL A 444 -9.30 19.71 3.99
C VAL A 444 -9.18 20.92 3.07
N LYS A 445 -8.22 21.79 3.37
CA LYS A 445 -7.99 22.98 2.55
C LYS A 445 -7.54 22.56 1.14
N GLY A 446 -8.21 23.09 0.12
CA GLY A 446 -7.90 22.82 -1.29
C GLY A 446 -8.74 21.69 -1.90
N LEU A 447 -9.57 21.01 -1.10
CA LEU A 447 -10.58 20.10 -1.60
C LEU A 447 -11.85 20.88 -2.00
N PRO A 448 -12.62 20.45 -3.02
CA PRO A 448 -13.93 21.05 -3.28
C PRO A 448 -14.86 20.98 -2.06
N THR A 449 -15.88 21.82 -2.05
CA THR A 449 -16.89 21.87 -0.97
C THR A 449 -18.27 21.48 -1.49
N GLY A 450 -19.17 21.08 -0.59
CA GLY A 450 -20.52 20.65 -0.97
C GLY A 450 -20.54 19.18 -1.36
N VAL A 451 -21.34 18.84 -2.37
CA VAL A 451 -21.54 17.46 -2.84
C VAL A 451 -20.85 17.26 -4.18
N ASN A 452 -20.20 16.13 -4.38
CA ASN A 452 -19.79 15.71 -5.72
C ASN A 452 -21.05 15.26 -6.46
N SER A 453 -21.43 15.96 -7.52
CA SER A 453 -22.65 15.63 -8.27
C SER A 453 -22.60 14.27 -8.96
N LEU A 454 -21.41 13.68 -9.16
CA LEU A 454 -21.27 12.36 -9.77
C LEU A 454 -21.54 11.23 -8.77
N THR A 455 -21.03 11.35 -7.55
CA THR A 455 -21.21 10.33 -6.49
C THR A 455 -22.41 10.60 -5.61
N GLY A 456 -22.92 11.83 -5.54
CA GLY A 456 -23.95 12.22 -4.57
C GLY A 456 -23.43 12.38 -3.14
N ASP A 457 -22.15 12.10 -2.88
CA ASP A 457 -21.53 12.18 -1.56
C ASP A 457 -20.84 13.53 -1.31
N PRO A 458 -20.75 13.99 -0.04
CA PRO A 458 -20.09 15.25 0.27
C PRO A 458 -18.57 15.15 0.05
N TRP A 459 -17.97 16.16 -0.55
CA TRP A 459 -16.52 16.21 -0.79
C TRP A 459 -15.68 16.09 0.47
N ALA A 460 -16.22 16.42 1.64
CA ALA A 460 -15.48 16.31 2.89
C ALA A 460 -15.11 14.84 3.16
N PRO A 461 -13.85 14.52 3.47
CA PRO A 461 -13.52 13.17 3.92
C PRO A 461 -14.01 12.96 5.36
N ALA A 462 -14.29 11.70 5.69
CA ALA A 462 -14.52 11.18 7.04
C ALA A 462 -13.64 9.95 7.27
N VAL A 463 -13.39 9.59 8.53
CA VAL A 463 -12.63 8.35 8.85
C VAL A 463 -13.57 7.16 8.73
N ASP A 464 -13.11 6.11 8.05
CA ASP A 464 -13.83 4.84 7.96
C ASP A 464 -13.23 3.75 8.87
N GLY A 465 -11.92 3.78 9.08
CA GLY A 465 -11.21 2.84 9.95
C GLY A 465 -9.71 3.10 9.97
N VAL A 466 -8.92 2.06 10.28
CA VAL A 466 -7.45 2.09 10.29
C VAL A 466 -6.92 0.98 9.38
N ARG A 467 -6.10 1.34 8.38
CA ARG A 467 -5.64 0.39 7.35
C ARG A 467 -4.21 -0.11 7.53
N ASN A 468 -3.36 0.66 8.19
CA ASN A 468 -1.98 0.26 8.48
C ASN A 468 -1.58 0.71 9.88
N ILE A 469 -0.80 -0.10 10.60
CA ILE A 469 -0.42 0.16 11.99
C ILE A 469 1.04 -0.17 12.25
N ALA A 470 1.61 0.52 13.23
CA ALA A 470 2.85 0.16 13.89
C ALA A 470 2.68 0.33 15.40
N GLY A 471 3.45 -0.44 16.17
CA GLY A 471 3.36 -0.40 17.63
C GLY A 471 4.70 -0.45 18.33
N ARG A 472 4.68 -0.09 19.62
CA ARG A 472 5.77 -0.29 20.56
C ARG A 472 5.23 -0.63 21.93
N VAL A 473 5.73 -1.72 22.52
CA VAL A 473 5.56 -1.98 23.95
C VAL A 473 6.56 -1.11 24.72
N ASN A 474 6.04 -0.29 25.65
CA ASN A 474 6.86 0.56 26.49
C ASN A 474 7.26 -0.16 27.79
N ARG A 475 8.31 0.34 28.46
CA ARG A 475 8.87 -0.28 29.67
C ARG A 475 7.89 -0.37 30.84
N ASP A 476 6.88 0.49 30.87
CA ASP A 476 5.84 0.54 31.90
C ASP A 476 4.65 -0.41 31.62
N GLY A 477 4.73 -1.22 30.55
CA GLY A 477 3.65 -2.12 30.13
C GLY A 477 2.52 -1.43 29.34
N SER A 478 2.63 -0.14 29.06
CA SER A 478 1.78 0.51 28.07
C SER A 478 2.19 0.11 26.65
N VAL A 479 1.27 0.24 25.70
CA VAL A 479 1.51 -0.01 24.28
C VAL A 479 1.18 1.28 23.53
N SER A 480 2.15 1.85 22.82
CA SER A 480 1.90 2.95 21.90
C SER A 480 1.63 2.40 20.52
N LEU A 481 0.50 2.78 19.93
CA LEU A 481 0.11 2.41 18.57
C LEU A 481 0.00 3.67 17.72
N TRP A 482 0.44 3.55 16.46
CA TRP A 482 0.24 4.53 15.41
C TRP A 482 -0.49 3.86 14.26
N GLY A 483 -1.39 4.60 13.63
CA GLY A 483 -2.18 4.08 12.52
C GLY A 483 -2.33 5.10 11.40
N VAL A 484 -2.47 4.60 10.18
CA VAL A 484 -2.97 5.35 9.03
C VAL A 484 -4.44 5.03 8.85
N THR A 485 -5.29 6.05 8.82
CA THR A 485 -6.73 5.86 8.64
C THR A 485 -7.07 5.55 7.18
N SER A 486 -8.10 4.74 6.97
CA SER A 486 -8.87 4.78 5.71
C SER A 486 -9.82 5.99 5.76
N ALA A 487 -10.24 6.44 4.58
CA ALA A 487 -11.17 7.55 4.44
C ALA A 487 -12.28 7.19 3.45
N ILE A 488 -13.40 7.90 3.60
CA ILE A 488 -14.57 7.90 2.74
C ILE A 488 -14.99 9.35 2.52
N GLY A 489 -15.57 9.66 1.37
CA GLY A 489 -15.94 11.02 1.00
C GLY A 489 -16.46 11.08 -0.43
N GLY A 490 -16.60 12.29 -0.94
CA GLY A 490 -17.15 12.57 -2.26
C GLY A 490 -16.16 12.37 -3.40
N VAL A 491 -14.90 11.98 -3.12
CA VAL A 491 -13.98 11.61 -4.20
C VAL A 491 -14.42 10.26 -4.77
N SER A 492 -14.62 10.20 -6.09
CA SER A 492 -15.20 9.03 -6.77
C SER A 492 -14.41 7.73 -6.56
N ASP A 493 -13.11 7.83 -6.25
CA ASP A 493 -12.35 6.73 -5.63
C ASP A 493 -11.99 7.10 -4.18
N PRO A 494 -12.58 6.44 -3.16
CA PRO A 494 -12.33 6.77 -1.76
C PRO A 494 -10.88 6.49 -1.31
N GLY A 495 -10.08 5.77 -2.10
CA GLY A 495 -8.64 5.64 -1.86
C GLY A 495 -7.84 6.91 -2.14
N ALA A 496 -8.44 7.89 -2.81
CA ALA A 496 -7.88 9.20 -3.07
C ALA A 496 -8.34 10.29 -2.07
N ASP A 497 -9.24 9.96 -1.14
CA ASP A 497 -9.64 10.89 -0.08
C ASP A 497 -8.46 11.15 0.89
N PRO A 498 -8.14 12.42 1.20
CA PRO A 498 -7.10 12.74 2.17
C PRO A 498 -7.42 12.15 3.54
N ASN A 499 -6.44 11.49 4.16
CA ASN A 499 -6.60 10.74 5.41
C ASN A 499 -5.68 11.25 6.54
N ARG A 500 -5.52 10.46 7.61
CA ARG A 500 -4.81 10.89 8.83
C ARG A 500 -3.84 9.84 9.34
N ILE A 501 -2.79 10.33 9.99
CA ILE A 501 -1.97 9.55 10.92
C ILE A 501 -2.55 9.80 12.32
N VAL A 502 -2.85 8.72 13.04
CA VAL A 502 -3.42 8.75 14.39
C VAL A 502 -2.54 7.98 15.36
N THR A 503 -2.68 8.25 16.65
CA THR A 503 -2.02 7.49 17.71
C THR A 503 -2.98 7.21 18.86
N VAL A 504 -2.79 6.07 19.52
CA VAL A 504 -3.51 5.68 20.74
C VAL A 504 -2.56 4.94 21.67
N THR A 505 -2.78 5.09 22.97
CA THR A 505 -2.06 4.30 23.99
C THR A 505 -3.01 3.29 24.61
N ASP A 506 -2.57 2.04 24.63
CA ASP A 506 -3.23 0.91 25.27
C ASP A 506 -2.37 0.36 26.44
N ARG A 507 -2.84 -0.69 27.11
CA ARG A 507 -2.07 -1.46 28.10
C ARG A 507 -1.96 -2.90 27.68
N LEU A 508 -0.74 -3.45 27.76
CA LEU A 508 -0.45 -4.80 27.30
C LEU A 508 -1.32 -5.85 28.00
N SER A 509 -1.53 -5.71 29.31
CA SER A 509 -2.32 -6.64 30.13
C SER A 509 -3.83 -6.42 30.08
N ALA A 510 -4.33 -5.38 29.42
CA ALA A 510 -5.76 -5.07 29.42
C ALA A 510 -6.54 -6.04 28.53
N GLN A 511 -7.61 -6.62 29.07
CA GLN A 511 -8.60 -7.46 28.35
C GLN A 511 -9.92 -6.72 28.08
N THR A 512 -10.04 -5.48 28.54
CA THR A 512 -11.12 -4.54 28.20
C THR A 512 -10.51 -3.19 27.84
N VAL A 513 -11.21 -2.39 27.04
CA VAL A 513 -10.72 -1.08 26.60
C VAL A 513 -10.36 -0.22 27.82
N PRO A 514 -9.10 0.23 27.97
CA PRO A 514 -8.76 1.16 29.03
C PRO A 514 -9.53 2.48 28.88
N SER A 515 -10.08 3.03 29.96
CA SER A 515 -10.92 4.25 29.91
C SER A 515 -10.20 5.49 29.34
N ALA A 516 -8.86 5.53 29.45
CA ALA A 516 -8.03 6.60 28.91
C ALA A 516 -7.61 6.38 27.45
N ALA A 517 -7.86 5.18 26.88
CA ALA A 517 -7.49 4.87 25.50
C ALA A 517 -8.38 5.66 24.53
N ARG A 518 -7.75 6.62 23.84
CA ARG A 518 -8.39 7.44 22.82
C ARG A 518 -7.40 7.80 21.73
N PHE A 519 -7.87 7.79 20.48
CA PHE A 519 -7.07 8.28 19.38
C PHE A 519 -6.89 9.79 19.46
N THR A 520 -5.70 10.22 19.05
CA THR A 520 -5.43 11.61 18.70
C THR A 520 -4.83 11.66 17.30
N THR A 521 -5.14 12.72 16.55
CA THR A 521 -4.53 12.93 15.24
C THR A 521 -3.09 13.41 15.44
N VAL A 522 -2.14 12.69 14.86
CA VAL A 522 -0.73 13.07 14.77
C VAL A 522 -0.53 14.06 13.63
N LYS A 523 -1.14 13.76 12.48
CA LYS A 523 -1.01 14.56 11.25
C LYS A 523 -2.18 14.27 10.31
N ALA A 524 -2.69 15.31 9.65
CA ALA A 524 -3.69 15.18 8.58
C ALA A 524 -3.03 15.41 7.22
N ALA A 525 -3.47 14.66 6.21
CA ALA A 525 -3.05 14.84 4.84
C ALA A 525 -3.62 16.14 4.25
N ALA A 526 -2.88 16.77 3.34
CA ALA A 526 -3.37 17.90 2.57
C ALA A 526 -4.18 17.44 1.35
N ALA A 527 -4.85 18.36 0.66
CA ALA A 527 -5.44 18.07 -0.65
C ALA A 527 -4.34 17.59 -1.62
N GLY A 528 -4.61 16.50 -2.34
CA GLY A 528 -3.63 15.84 -3.20
C GLY A 528 -2.62 14.97 -2.46
N ASP A 529 -2.72 14.78 -1.14
CA ASP A 529 -1.90 13.84 -0.39
C ASP A 529 -2.74 12.70 0.19
N VAL A 530 -2.19 11.49 0.20
CA VAL A 530 -2.70 10.35 0.98
C VAL A 530 -1.55 9.65 1.70
N TYR A 531 -1.78 9.25 2.95
CA TYR A 531 -0.88 8.38 3.69
C TYR A 531 -1.22 6.91 3.44
N ARG A 532 -0.22 6.05 3.29
CA ARG A 532 -0.41 4.63 2.96
C ARG A 532 0.07 3.67 4.05
N GLY A 533 1.24 3.93 4.63
CA GLY A 533 1.84 3.05 5.64
C GLY A 533 2.55 3.85 6.72
N VAL A 534 2.67 3.28 7.91
CA VAL A 534 3.39 3.85 9.05
C VAL A 534 4.27 2.77 9.69
N ALA A 535 5.50 3.13 10.02
CA ALA A 535 6.43 2.27 10.73
C ALA A 535 7.31 3.09 11.67
N LEU A 536 7.97 2.44 12.63
CA LEU A 536 9.09 3.05 13.33
C LEU A 536 10.30 3.10 12.39
N ALA A 537 11.09 4.17 12.48
CA ALA A 537 12.33 4.30 11.72
C ALA A 537 13.30 3.14 12.04
N PRO A 538 14.09 2.67 11.06
CA PRO A 538 15.16 1.72 11.28
C PRO A 538 16.11 2.20 12.39
N SER A 539 16.54 1.29 13.24
CA SER A 539 17.35 1.63 14.43
C SER A 539 18.70 0.91 14.47
N ARG A 540 19.04 0.11 13.46
CA ARG A 540 20.27 -0.67 13.37
C ARG A 540 21.07 -0.41 12.10
#